data_AF-A0A1E1K2U6-F1
#
_entry.id   AF-A0A1E1K2U6-F1
#
_cell.length_a   1.000
_cell.length_b   1.000
_cell.length_c   1.000
_cell.angle_alpha   90.00
_cell.angle_beta   90.00
_cell.angle_gamma   90.00
#
_symmetry.space_group_name_H-M   'P 1'
#
loop_
_entity.id
_entity.type
_entity.pdbx_description
1 polymer ?
#
loop_
_entity_poly.entity_id
_entity_poly.type
_entity_poly.pdbx_seq_one_letter_code
_entity_poly.pdbx_strand_id
1 'polypeptide(L)'
;MPISPPQCTGVRGVYRCIVNYNHEPFSITWSGSQEYPDLESIPSLKNAELFSVQQSSEVAAIWRNSELLDYGSYALIRIAEHGSFPVLKLADSDEVSMKLIQYEFDILAKLTEQGLPVVDYDYEPILENWVVYGYRMEKLSKIEASELLSRAEDIKQVIDQFHRVGFSHGDVGPSNIMTKDGRITFIDLSFAGPLGTTVPSSFPSWVYIDSKFSIGSNLERFGRYIVPK
;
A
#
# COMPACT_ATOMS: atom_id res chain seq x y z
N MET A 1 -3.04 18.60 1.33
CA MET A 1 -2.01 17.75 0.66
C MET A 1 -2.71 16.60 -0.06
N PRO A 2 -2.33 16.23 -1.29
CA PRO A 2 -2.90 15.07 -1.96
C PRO A 2 -2.51 13.79 -1.24
N ILE A 3 -3.42 12.82 -1.24
CA ILE A 3 -3.25 11.51 -0.58
C ILE A 3 -3.71 10.35 -1.46
N SER A 4 -4.08 10.65 -2.70
CA SER A 4 -4.26 9.67 -3.76
C SER A 4 -3.89 10.32 -5.10
N PRO A 5 -3.42 9.54 -6.09
CA PRO A 5 -3.11 10.06 -7.41
C PRO A 5 -4.38 10.55 -8.14
N PRO A 6 -4.24 11.43 -9.15
CA PRO A 6 -5.36 11.82 -10.00
C PRO A 6 -5.91 10.62 -10.78
N GLN A 7 -7.16 10.27 -10.50
CA GLN A 7 -7.90 9.19 -11.13
C GLN A 7 -8.88 9.75 -12.18
N CYS A 8 -9.08 9.01 -13.27
CA CYS A 8 -10.13 9.31 -14.24
C CYS A 8 -11.52 9.03 -13.65
N THR A 9 -12.47 9.91 -13.90
CA THR A 9 -13.87 9.76 -13.40
C THR A 9 -14.79 8.98 -14.36
N GLY A 10 -14.27 8.51 -15.50
CA GLY A 10 -15.06 7.98 -16.62
C GLY A 10 -15.58 9.07 -17.57
N VAL A 11 -15.55 10.34 -17.16
CA VAL A 11 -15.80 11.49 -18.04
C VAL A 11 -14.46 11.98 -18.61
N ARG A 12 -14.39 12.13 -19.94
CA ARG A 12 -13.16 12.53 -20.62
C ARG A 12 -12.70 13.92 -20.15
N GLY A 13 -11.44 13.99 -19.71
CA GLY A 13 -10.84 15.25 -19.24
C GLY A 13 -11.29 15.68 -17.85
N VAL A 14 -11.95 14.80 -17.09
CA VAL A 14 -12.36 15.05 -15.70
C VAL A 14 -11.63 14.08 -14.77
N TYR A 15 -10.96 14.65 -13.79
CA TYR A 15 -10.09 13.94 -12.85
C TYR A 15 -10.56 14.15 -11.42
N ARG A 16 -10.21 13.19 -10.57
CA ARG A 16 -10.52 13.20 -9.14
C ARG A 16 -9.30 12.77 -8.34
N CYS A 17 -9.09 13.37 -7.18
CA CYS A 17 -8.18 12.85 -6.16
C CYS A 17 -8.78 13.07 -4.76
N ILE A 18 -8.19 12.42 -3.78
CA ILE A 18 -8.46 12.68 -2.36
C ILE A 18 -7.33 13.54 -1.82
N VAL A 19 -7.67 14.50 -0.97
CA VAL A 19 -6.73 15.33 -0.22
C VAL A 19 -6.97 15.20 1.27
N ASN A 20 -5.90 15.30 2.04
CA ASN A 20 -5.95 15.54 3.48
C ASN A 20 -5.93 17.06 3.72
N TYR A 21 -6.96 17.56 4.38
CA TYR A 21 -7.07 18.94 4.85
C TYR A 21 -7.54 18.93 6.31
N ASN A 22 -6.73 19.49 7.22
CA ASN A 22 -7.00 19.50 8.66
C ASN A 22 -7.35 18.12 9.26
N HIS A 23 -6.59 17.09 8.87
CA HIS A 23 -6.81 15.70 9.31
C HIS A 23 -8.15 15.10 8.88
N GLU A 24 -8.76 15.64 7.83
CA GLU A 24 -9.99 15.12 7.25
C GLU A 24 -9.82 14.87 5.73
N PRO A 25 -10.41 13.79 5.19
CA PRO A 25 -10.38 13.53 3.76
C PRO A 25 -11.44 14.35 3.01
N PHE A 26 -11.01 14.94 1.91
CA PHE A 26 -11.90 15.57 0.93
C PHE A 26 -11.62 15.02 -0.47
N SER A 27 -12.68 14.79 -1.24
CA SER A 27 -12.59 14.50 -2.67
C SER A 27 -12.58 15.81 -3.45
N ILE A 28 -11.59 15.96 -4.33
CA ILE A 28 -11.53 17.06 -5.29
C ILE A 28 -11.81 16.52 -6.68
N THR A 29 -12.67 17.20 -7.43
CA THR A 29 -12.94 16.91 -8.84
C THR A 29 -12.66 18.15 -9.69
N TRP A 30 -11.93 18.00 -10.81
CA TRP A 30 -11.62 19.11 -11.72
C TRP A 30 -11.60 18.65 -13.17
N SER A 31 -11.64 19.62 -14.09
CA SER A 31 -11.58 19.38 -15.54
C SER A 31 -10.31 19.99 -16.13
N GLY A 32 -9.78 19.38 -17.20
CA GLY A 32 -8.61 19.90 -17.92
C GLY A 32 -7.51 18.86 -18.06
N SER A 33 -6.36 19.10 -17.41
CA SER A 33 -5.22 18.19 -17.38
C SER A 33 -5.26 17.26 -16.16
N GLN A 34 -4.50 16.17 -16.23
CA GLN A 34 -4.34 15.23 -15.11
C GLN A 34 -3.44 15.80 -13.99
N GLU A 35 -2.85 16.97 -14.18
CA GLU A 35 -2.09 17.66 -13.15
C GLU A 35 -3.03 18.11 -12.02
N TYR A 36 -2.53 18.11 -10.78
CA TYR A 36 -3.31 18.58 -9.65
C TYR A 36 -3.71 20.06 -9.83
N PRO A 37 -4.92 20.45 -9.43
CA PRO A 37 -5.27 21.87 -9.33
C PRO A 37 -4.44 22.53 -8.22
N ASP A 38 -4.49 23.86 -8.12
CA ASP A 38 -3.86 24.57 -7.00
C ASP A 38 -4.52 24.17 -5.67
N LEU A 39 -3.82 23.31 -4.91
CA LEU A 39 -4.28 22.79 -3.62
C LEU A 39 -3.96 23.72 -2.45
N GLU A 40 -3.17 24.78 -2.64
CA GLU A 40 -2.86 25.75 -1.57
C GLU A 40 -4.09 26.63 -1.26
N SER A 41 -4.98 26.78 -2.24
CA SER A 41 -6.19 27.59 -2.13
C SER A 41 -7.37 26.89 -1.41
N ILE A 42 -7.20 25.67 -0.88
CA ILE A 42 -8.27 24.96 -0.14
C ILE A 42 -8.71 25.75 1.10
N PRO A 43 -10.04 25.89 1.35
CA PRO A 43 -11.16 25.21 0.68
C PRO A 43 -11.73 25.96 -0.54
N SER A 44 -11.20 27.13 -0.90
CA SER A 44 -11.71 27.98 -1.98
C SER A 44 -10.99 27.72 -3.31
N LEU A 45 -11.24 26.54 -3.90
CA LEU A 45 -10.62 26.15 -5.16
C LEU A 45 -11.24 26.88 -6.37
N LYS A 46 -10.40 27.25 -7.33
CA LYS A 46 -10.85 27.71 -8.66
C LYS A 46 -10.92 26.53 -9.61
N ASN A 47 -12.03 26.39 -10.33
CA ASN A 47 -12.25 25.34 -11.34
C ASN A 47 -12.17 23.90 -10.81
N ALA A 48 -12.42 23.70 -9.51
CA ALA A 48 -12.53 22.40 -8.90
C ALA A 48 -13.64 22.39 -7.84
N GLU A 49 -14.26 21.25 -7.66
CA GLU A 49 -15.27 21.01 -6.64
C GLU A 49 -14.65 20.21 -5.49
N LEU A 50 -15.00 20.57 -4.25
CA LEU A 50 -14.50 19.95 -3.03
C LEU A 50 -15.67 19.32 -2.27
N PHE A 51 -15.59 18.02 -1.98
CA PHE A 51 -16.61 17.28 -1.25
C PHE A 51 -16.00 16.58 -0.04
N SER A 52 -16.65 16.69 1.12
CA SER A 52 -16.25 15.91 2.31
C SER A 52 -16.51 14.42 2.06
N VAL A 53 -15.52 13.59 2.39
CA VAL A 53 -15.67 12.13 2.36
C VAL A 53 -16.35 11.69 3.65
N GLN A 54 -17.48 11.00 3.53
CA GLN A 54 -18.20 10.45 4.68
C GLN A 54 -17.42 9.28 5.28
N GLN A 55 -17.33 9.24 6.60
CA GLN A 55 -16.61 8.21 7.36
C GLN A 55 -17.38 7.83 8.63
N SER A 56 -17.22 6.60 9.10
CA SER A 56 -17.62 6.22 10.45
C SER A 56 -16.90 7.06 11.52
N SER A 57 -17.46 7.09 12.73
CA SER A 57 -16.84 7.78 13.87
C SER A 57 -15.45 7.25 14.21
N GLU A 58 -15.26 5.95 14.04
CA GLU A 58 -14.05 5.19 14.32
C GLU A 58 -12.94 5.57 13.34
N VAL A 59 -13.23 5.55 12.04
CA VAL A 59 -12.27 5.97 11.02
C VAL A 59 -11.99 7.47 11.13
N ALA A 60 -13.01 8.31 11.34
CA ALA A 60 -12.79 9.74 11.57
C ALA A 60 -11.90 10.01 12.80
N ALA A 61 -11.95 9.17 13.84
CA ALA A 61 -11.04 9.27 14.99
C ALA A 61 -9.61 8.86 14.63
N ILE A 62 -9.41 7.82 13.82
CA ILE A 62 -8.09 7.46 13.30
C ILE A 62 -7.47 8.63 12.54
N TRP A 63 -8.23 9.25 11.66
CA TRP A 63 -7.78 10.38 10.84
C TRP A 63 -7.33 11.57 11.69
N ARG A 64 -8.13 11.96 12.67
CA ARG A 64 -7.83 13.06 13.61
C ARG A 64 -6.60 12.80 14.49
N ASN A 65 -6.30 11.53 14.81
CA ASN A 65 -5.26 11.15 15.76
C ASN A 65 -4.02 10.53 15.08
N SER A 66 -3.85 10.72 13.78
CA SER A 66 -2.68 10.24 13.05
C SER A 66 -2.27 11.21 11.96
N GLU A 67 -1.01 11.11 11.55
CA GLU A 67 -0.41 11.90 10.49
C GLU A 67 -0.29 11.09 9.21
N LEU A 68 -0.36 11.74 8.06
CA LEU A 68 -0.03 11.09 6.79
C LEU A 68 1.48 10.85 6.71
N LEU A 69 1.86 9.61 6.40
CA LEU A 69 3.25 9.22 6.19
C LEU A 69 3.56 9.00 4.70
N ASP A 70 2.67 8.34 3.97
CA ASP A 70 2.86 8.01 2.55
C ASP A 70 1.49 7.72 1.88
N TYR A 71 1.46 7.65 0.55
CA TYR A 71 0.28 7.20 -0.19
C TYR A 71 0.62 6.54 -1.52
N GLY A 72 -0.23 5.59 -1.93
CA GLY A 72 -0.10 4.82 -3.15
C GLY A 72 -1.35 4.89 -4.03
N SER A 73 -1.50 3.90 -4.91
CA SER A 73 -2.64 3.83 -5.85
C SER A 73 -3.91 3.21 -5.26
N TYR A 74 -3.79 2.48 -4.15
CA TYR A 74 -4.88 1.71 -3.54
C TYR A 74 -4.99 1.92 -2.02
N ALA A 75 -4.01 2.59 -1.44
CA ALA A 75 -3.91 2.72 0.00
C ALA A 75 -3.06 3.93 0.38
N LEU A 76 -3.28 4.41 1.59
CA LEU A 76 -2.46 5.43 2.23
C LEU A 76 -1.91 4.91 3.56
N ILE A 77 -0.75 5.44 3.92
CA ILE A 77 -0.04 5.09 5.14
C ILE A 77 -0.13 6.27 6.10
N ARG A 78 -0.60 6.01 7.32
CA ARG A 78 -0.62 6.97 8.42
C ARG A 78 0.22 6.49 9.58
N ILE A 79 0.55 7.40 10.49
CA ILE A 79 1.26 7.07 11.73
C ILE A 79 0.58 7.75 12.93
N ALA A 80 0.29 6.97 13.96
CA ALA A 80 -0.15 7.45 15.25
C ALA A 80 1.04 7.64 16.19
N GLU A 81 0.93 8.55 17.17
CA GLU A 81 2.03 8.82 18.11
C GLU A 81 2.31 7.67 19.09
N HIS A 82 1.30 6.82 19.36
CA HIS A 82 1.33 5.83 20.42
C HIS A 82 0.77 4.47 19.96
N GLY A 83 1.18 3.40 20.65
CA GLY A 83 0.71 2.03 20.43
C GLY A 83 1.82 1.10 19.95
N SER A 84 1.61 -0.21 20.10
CA SER A 84 2.54 -1.24 19.63
C SER A 84 2.60 -1.32 18.10
N PHE A 85 1.52 -0.93 17.43
CA PHE A 85 1.39 -0.91 15.97
C PHE A 85 1.01 0.50 15.51
N PRO A 86 1.96 1.46 15.53
CA PRO A 86 1.66 2.86 15.28
C PRO A 86 1.45 3.19 13.80
N VAL A 87 1.87 2.33 12.87
CA VAL A 87 1.72 2.57 11.43
C VAL A 87 0.39 1.98 10.96
N LEU A 88 -0.41 2.73 10.21
CA LEU A 88 -1.70 2.30 9.72
C LEU A 88 -1.67 2.27 8.19
N LYS A 89 -2.07 1.14 7.59
CA LYS A 89 -2.34 1.06 6.15
C LYS A 89 -3.85 1.07 5.96
N LEU A 90 -4.36 2.09 5.27
CA LEU A 90 -5.79 2.32 5.06
C LEU A 90 -6.08 2.28 3.56
N ALA A 91 -7.15 1.60 3.16
CA ALA A 91 -7.60 1.57 1.79
C ALA A 91 -8.05 2.96 1.32
N ASP A 92 -7.88 3.22 0.02
CA ASP A 92 -8.71 4.21 -0.64
C ASP A 92 -10.19 3.75 -0.58
N SER A 93 -11.12 4.71 -0.57
CA SER A 93 -12.55 4.44 -0.30
C SER A 93 -13.29 3.68 -1.42
N ASP A 94 -12.59 3.24 -2.47
CA ASP A 94 -13.18 2.46 -3.56
C ASP A 94 -13.14 0.95 -3.29
N GLU A 95 -14.05 0.21 -3.94
CA GLU A 95 -14.23 -1.22 -3.71
C GLU A 95 -12.98 -2.06 -4.05
N VAL A 96 -12.19 -1.65 -5.04
CA VAL A 96 -10.98 -2.41 -5.44
C VAL A 96 -9.92 -2.29 -4.37
N SER A 97 -9.68 -1.09 -3.89
CA SER A 97 -8.73 -0.78 -2.81
C SER A 97 -9.07 -1.52 -1.52
N MET A 98 -10.34 -1.51 -1.12
CA MET A 98 -10.83 -2.27 0.05
C MET A 98 -10.59 -3.79 -0.10
N LYS A 99 -10.84 -4.34 -1.29
CA LYS A 99 -10.58 -5.76 -1.58
C LYS A 99 -9.10 -6.11 -1.53
N LEU A 100 -8.23 -5.23 -2.04
CA LEU A 100 -6.78 -5.44 -2.00
C LEU A 100 -6.25 -5.40 -0.56
N ILE A 101 -6.75 -4.47 0.27
CA ILE A 101 -6.37 -4.40 1.68
C ILE A 101 -6.85 -5.62 2.47
N GLN A 102 -8.09 -6.08 2.28
CA GLN A 102 -8.56 -7.33 2.88
C GLN A 102 -7.69 -8.52 2.44
N TYR A 103 -7.41 -8.61 1.13
CA TYR A 103 -6.57 -9.68 0.59
C TYR A 103 -5.17 -9.67 1.21
N GLU A 104 -4.54 -8.50 1.28
CA GLU A 104 -3.23 -8.32 1.89
C GLU A 104 -3.23 -8.75 3.36
N PHE A 105 -4.25 -8.34 4.12
CA PHE A 105 -4.40 -8.73 5.53
C PHE A 105 -4.46 -10.25 5.70
N ASP A 106 -5.22 -10.94 4.84
CA ASP A 106 -5.34 -12.40 4.85
C ASP A 106 -4.04 -13.09 4.45
N ILE A 107 -3.28 -12.51 3.53
CA ILE A 107 -1.96 -13.03 3.12
C ILE A 107 -0.95 -12.81 4.24
N LEU A 108 -0.94 -11.64 4.88
CA LEU A 108 -0.04 -11.32 5.97
C LEU A 108 -0.20 -12.31 7.14
N ALA A 109 -1.43 -12.71 7.46
CA ALA A 109 -1.72 -13.77 8.43
C ALA A 109 -1.05 -15.09 8.06
N LYS A 110 -1.26 -15.56 6.82
CA LYS A 110 -0.69 -16.82 6.33
C LYS A 110 0.84 -16.80 6.35
N LEU A 111 1.46 -15.71 5.92
CA LEU A 111 2.92 -15.62 5.85
C LEU A 111 3.54 -15.55 7.26
N THR A 112 2.86 -14.89 8.19
CA THR A 112 3.25 -14.85 9.61
C THR A 112 3.20 -16.24 10.23
N GLU A 113 2.15 -17.03 9.97
CA GLU A 113 2.06 -18.43 10.42
C GLU A 113 3.17 -19.32 9.86
N GLN A 114 3.67 -19.02 8.65
CA GLN A 114 4.81 -19.71 8.03
C GLN A 114 6.17 -19.22 8.58
N GLY A 115 6.19 -18.23 9.48
CA GLY A 115 7.41 -17.67 10.05
C GLY A 115 8.26 -16.89 9.05
N LEU A 116 7.65 -16.35 7.98
CA LEU A 116 8.35 -15.50 7.04
C LEU A 116 8.67 -14.12 7.66
N PRO A 117 9.74 -13.45 7.21
CA PRO A 117 10.10 -12.12 7.68
C PRO A 117 9.22 -11.05 7.01
N VAL A 118 7.96 -11.02 7.40
CA VAL A 118 6.99 -9.96 7.08
C VAL A 118 6.81 -9.06 8.29
N VAL A 119 6.21 -7.88 8.09
CA VAL A 119 5.95 -6.91 9.16
C VAL A 119 5.00 -7.48 10.22
N ASP A 120 5.31 -7.29 11.50
CA ASP A 120 4.35 -7.63 12.56
C ASP A 120 3.18 -6.64 12.54
N TYR A 121 2.00 -7.15 12.82
CA TYR A 121 0.76 -6.41 12.67
C TYR A 121 -0.26 -6.74 13.75
N ASP A 122 -1.21 -5.84 13.91
CA ASP A 122 -2.37 -6.01 14.76
C ASP A 122 -3.38 -6.96 14.09
N TYR A 123 -3.68 -8.09 14.74
CA TYR A 123 -4.64 -9.07 14.24
C TYR A 123 -6.09 -8.56 14.25
N GLU A 124 -6.37 -7.41 14.89
CA GLU A 124 -7.66 -6.74 14.80
C GLU A 124 -7.67 -5.71 13.66
N PRO A 125 -8.37 -5.99 12.54
CA PRO A 125 -8.43 -5.07 11.42
C PRO A 125 -9.23 -3.81 11.78
N ILE A 126 -8.96 -2.74 11.04
CA ILE A 126 -9.76 -1.51 11.06
C ILE A 126 -10.95 -1.74 10.13
N LEU A 127 -12.16 -1.49 10.64
CA LEU A 127 -13.39 -1.69 9.89
C LEU A 127 -14.02 -0.34 9.50
N GLU A 128 -14.58 -0.28 8.30
CA GLU A 128 -15.50 0.78 7.85
C GLU A 128 -16.79 0.08 7.40
N ASN A 129 -17.90 0.33 8.10
CA ASN A 129 -19.20 -0.32 7.82
C ASN A 129 -19.11 -1.86 7.75
N TRP A 130 -18.38 -2.47 8.69
CA TRP A 130 -18.15 -3.93 8.79
C TRP A 130 -17.28 -4.55 7.69
N VAL A 131 -16.66 -3.74 6.82
CA VAL A 131 -15.70 -4.18 5.82
C VAL A 131 -14.30 -3.79 6.27
N VAL A 132 -13.30 -4.65 6.04
CA VAL A 132 -11.90 -4.34 6.35
C VAL A 132 -11.45 -3.14 5.50
N TYR A 133 -11.17 -2.05 6.21
CA TYR A 133 -10.72 -0.77 5.68
C TYR A 133 -9.21 -0.60 5.80
N GLY A 134 -8.59 -1.31 6.73
CA GLY A 134 -7.17 -1.18 6.97
C GLY A 134 -6.70 -2.07 8.10
N TYR A 135 -5.42 -1.94 8.43
CA TYR A 135 -4.81 -2.62 9.55
C TYR A 135 -3.64 -1.80 10.10
N ARG A 136 -3.16 -2.20 11.27
CA ARG A 136 -2.05 -1.55 11.96
C ARG A 136 -0.83 -2.45 11.92
N MET A 137 0.34 -1.86 11.80
CA MET A 137 1.62 -2.56 11.74
C MET A 137 2.69 -1.82 12.53
N GLU A 138 3.75 -2.54 12.88
CA GLU A 138 4.88 -1.97 13.58
C GLU A 138 5.62 -0.96 12.69
N LYS A 139 6.40 -0.09 13.33
CA LYS A 139 7.25 0.84 12.60
C LYS A 139 8.56 0.15 12.22
N LEU A 140 8.83 0.07 10.92
CA LEU A 140 10.08 -0.44 10.38
C LEU A 140 11.02 0.69 9.94
N SER A 141 12.30 0.36 9.73
CA SER A 141 13.31 1.28 9.22
C SER A 141 13.50 1.11 7.70
N LYS A 142 13.47 2.21 6.94
CA LYS A 142 13.75 2.19 5.50
C LYS A 142 15.21 1.79 5.27
N ILE A 143 15.46 1.05 4.19
CA ILE A 143 16.82 0.78 3.72
C ILE A 143 17.21 1.91 2.77
N GLU A 144 18.34 2.54 3.05
CA GLU A 144 18.87 3.57 2.16
C GLU A 144 19.28 2.95 0.82
N ALA A 145 19.10 3.69 -0.28
CA ALA A 145 19.41 3.19 -1.62
C ALA A 145 20.87 2.74 -1.76
N SER A 146 21.79 3.38 -1.02
CA SER A 146 23.21 3.01 -0.96
C SER A 146 23.49 1.71 -0.21
N GLU A 147 22.63 1.31 0.72
CA GLU A 147 22.74 0.06 1.48
C GLU A 147 22.08 -1.12 0.73
N LEU A 148 21.08 -0.85 -0.11
CA LEU A 148 20.30 -1.89 -0.78
C LEU A 148 21.15 -2.92 -1.54
N LEU A 149 22.18 -2.46 -2.26
CA LEU A 149 23.09 -3.33 -3.00
C LEU A 149 23.97 -4.20 -2.09
N SER A 150 24.42 -3.66 -0.96
CA SER A 150 25.25 -4.43 -0.01
C SER A 150 24.44 -5.50 0.72
N ARG A 151 23.12 -5.34 0.78
CA ARG A 151 22.15 -6.29 1.36
C ARG A 151 21.52 -7.22 0.33
N ALA A 152 21.96 -7.20 -0.93
CA ALA A 152 21.34 -7.97 -2.01
C ALA A 152 21.25 -9.48 -1.71
N GLU A 153 22.27 -10.05 -1.07
CA GLU A 153 22.26 -11.48 -0.68
C GLU A 153 21.22 -11.76 0.41
N ASP A 154 21.14 -10.92 1.46
CA ASP A 154 20.12 -11.05 2.51
C ASP A 154 18.71 -10.94 1.92
N ILE A 155 18.50 -9.98 1.02
CA ILE A 155 17.23 -9.78 0.31
C ILE A 155 16.89 -11.02 -0.52
N LYS A 156 17.87 -11.58 -1.24
CA LYS A 156 17.68 -12.80 -2.04
C LYS A 156 17.32 -14.00 -1.16
N GLN A 157 17.94 -14.13 0.00
CA GLN A 157 17.62 -15.18 0.97
C GLN A 157 16.17 -15.07 1.47
N VAL A 158 15.67 -13.86 1.74
CA VAL A 158 14.26 -13.65 2.09
C VAL A 158 13.33 -14.03 0.93
N ILE A 159 13.66 -13.64 -0.31
CA ILE A 159 12.89 -14.06 -1.50
C ILE A 159 12.84 -15.60 -1.60
N ASP A 160 13.97 -16.27 -1.36
CA ASP A 160 14.04 -17.73 -1.41
C ASP A 160 13.25 -18.41 -0.29
N GLN A 161 13.12 -17.77 0.87
CA GLN A 161 12.23 -18.25 1.94
C GLN A 161 10.76 -18.19 1.51
N PHE A 162 10.31 -17.08 0.91
CA PHE A 162 8.97 -16.98 0.31
C PHE A 162 8.72 -18.12 -0.70
N HIS A 163 9.66 -18.33 -1.62
CA HIS A 163 9.53 -19.36 -2.65
C HIS A 163 9.49 -20.76 -2.04
N ARG A 164 10.29 -21.03 -1.00
CA ARG A 164 10.34 -22.34 -0.32
C ARG A 164 9.03 -22.71 0.36
N VAL A 165 8.32 -21.74 0.94
CA VAL A 165 6.99 -21.97 1.54
C VAL A 165 5.86 -21.89 0.51
N GLY A 166 6.19 -21.79 -0.78
CA GLY A 166 5.22 -21.83 -1.86
C GLY A 166 4.53 -20.50 -2.15
N PHE A 167 5.15 -19.36 -1.85
CA PHE A 167 4.60 -18.02 -2.10
C PHE A 167 5.46 -17.17 -3.05
N SER A 168 4.81 -16.27 -3.77
CA SER A 168 5.43 -15.15 -4.46
C SER A 168 5.05 -13.85 -3.76
N HIS A 169 5.97 -12.89 -3.62
CA HIS A 169 5.66 -11.54 -3.16
C HIS A 169 4.96 -10.70 -4.23
N GLY A 170 5.30 -10.87 -5.51
CA GLY A 170 4.67 -10.17 -6.65
C GLY A 170 5.09 -8.72 -6.85
N ASP A 171 5.65 -8.09 -5.82
CA ASP A 171 6.06 -6.68 -5.84
C ASP A 171 7.37 -6.42 -5.11
N VAL A 172 8.41 -7.19 -5.46
CA VAL A 172 9.76 -6.94 -4.91
C VAL A 172 10.28 -5.61 -5.45
N GLY A 173 10.62 -4.68 -4.56
CA GLY A 173 11.20 -3.40 -4.93
C GLY A 173 11.73 -2.64 -3.70
N PRO A 174 12.61 -1.63 -3.86
CA PRO A 174 13.25 -0.94 -2.74
C PRO A 174 12.27 -0.33 -1.73
N SER A 175 11.09 0.13 -2.18
CA SER A 175 10.04 0.67 -1.30
C SER A 175 9.40 -0.38 -0.40
N ASN A 176 9.45 -1.65 -0.81
CA ASN A 176 8.77 -2.78 -0.16
C ASN A 176 9.73 -3.63 0.69
N ILE A 177 10.97 -3.17 0.84
CA ILE A 177 12.02 -3.82 1.62
C ILE A 177 12.44 -2.86 2.73
N MET A 178 12.23 -3.29 3.97
CA MET A 178 12.57 -2.53 5.16
C MET A 178 13.41 -3.38 6.11
N THR A 179 13.79 -2.81 7.25
CA THR A 179 14.48 -3.54 8.30
C THR A 179 13.76 -3.48 9.64
N LYS A 180 13.78 -4.63 10.33
CA LYS A 180 13.42 -4.80 11.73
C LYS A 180 14.63 -5.35 12.47
N ASP A 181 15.16 -4.60 13.43
CA ASP A 181 16.35 -5.01 14.20
C ASP A 181 17.52 -5.47 13.31
N GLY A 182 17.71 -4.79 12.18
CA GLY A 182 18.74 -5.08 11.18
C GLY A 182 18.42 -6.25 10.22
N ARG A 183 17.33 -6.98 10.42
CA ARG A 183 16.89 -8.06 9.53
C ARG A 183 16.03 -7.52 8.40
N ILE A 184 16.18 -8.08 7.20
CA ILE A 184 15.34 -7.74 6.05
C ILE A 184 13.91 -8.20 6.32
N THR A 185 12.95 -7.28 6.19
CA THR A 185 11.53 -7.50 6.37
C THR A 185 10.79 -6.98 5.14
N PHE A 186 9.93 -7.80 4.56
CA PHE A 186 9.11 -7.43 3.40
C PHE A 186 7.78 -6.84 3.83
N ILE A 187 7.33 -5.83 3.10
CA ILE A 187 6.04 -5.16 3.28
C ILE A 187 5.29 -5.08 1.95
N ASP A 188 4.04 -4.63 2.00
CA ASP A 188 3.17 -4.49 0.84
C ASP A 188 2.92 -5.82 0.12
N LEU A 189 2.07 -6.64 0.74
CA LEU A 189 1.73 -7.98 0.26
C LEU A 189 0.47 -7.99 -0.61
N SER A 190 0.04 -6.81 -1.08
CA SER A 190 -1.15 -6.62 -1.93
C SER A 190 -1.13 -7.50 -3.18
N PHE A 191 0.07 -7.86 -3.65
CA PHE A 191 0.29 -8.68 -4.84
C PHE A 191 0.94 -10.04 -4.55
N ALA A 192 1.07 -10.40 -3.28
CA ALA A 192 1.65 -11.67 -2.89
C ALA A 192 0.62 -12.79 -2.97
N GLY A 193 1.05 -14.02 -3.27
CA GLY A 193 0.12 -15.15 -3.30
C GLY A 193 0.77 -16.51 -3.56
N PRO A 194 -0.01 -17.60 -3.41
CA PRO A 194 0.49 -18.96 -3.48
C PRO A 194 0.92 -19.34 -4.90
N LEU A 195 2.13 -19.87 -5.06
CA LEU A 195 2.72 -20.25 -6.34
C LEU A 195 1.83 -21.25 -7.10
N GLY A 196 1.71 -21.03 -8.41
CA GLY A 196 0.95 -21.89 -9.32
C GLY A 196 -0.56 -21.67 -9.29
N THR A 197 -1.08 -20.87 -8.35
CA THR A 197 -2.49 -20.50 -8.30
C THR A 197 -2.81 -19.33 -9.23
N THR A 198 -4.07 -19.21 -9.62
CA THR A 198 -4.54 -18.12 -10.49
C THR A 198 -4.57 -16.80 -9.73
N VAL A 199 -4.08 -15.75 -10.38
CA VAL A 199 -4.08 -14.39 -9.85
C VAL A 199 -5.51 -13.84 -9.83
N PRO A 200 -5.95 -13.13 -8.76
CA PRO A 200 -7.26 -12.51 -8.73
C PRO A 200 -7.49 -11.58 -9.92
N SER A 201 -8.71 -11.56 -10.47
CA SER A 201 -9.04 -10.72 -11.63
C SER A 201 -8.96 -9.21 -11.36
N SER A 202 -8.93 -8.81 -10.08
CA SER A 202 -8.73 -7.43 -9.65
C SER A 202 -7.28 -6.97 -9.72
N PHE A 203 -6.32 -7.88 -9.92
CA PHE A 203 -4.92 -7.50 -9.99
C PHE A 203 -4.58 -6.85 -11.33
N PRO A 204 -3.68 -5.87 -11.34
CA PRO A 204 -3.16 -5.35 -12.59
C PRO A 204 -2.43 -6.44 -13.38
N SER A 205 -2.69 -6.52 -14.69
CA SER A 205 -2.11 -7.55 -15.57
C SER A 205 -0.59 -7.48 -15.70
N TRP A 206 0.03 -6.35 -15.34
CA TRP A 206 1.49 -6.19 -15.35
C TRP A 206 2.21 -6.93 -14.23
N VAL A 207 1.51 -7.35 -13.17
CA VAL A 207 2.13 -8.02 -12.01
C VAL A 207 2.58 -9.44 -12.38
N TYR A 208 1.74 -10.16 -13.13
CA TYR A 208 1.97 -11.56 -13.54
C TYR A 208 1.49 -11.78 -14.98
N ILE A 209 2.43 -12.08 -15.88
CA ILE A 209 2.19 -12.26 -17.33
C ILE A 209 1.26 -13.45 -17.61
N ASP A 210 1.44 -14.58 -16.91
CA ASP A 210 0.69 -15.81 -17.16
C ASP A 210 -0.60 -15.93 -16.32
N SER A 211 -1.05 -14.84 -15.69
CA SER A 211 -2.18 -14.83 -14.75
C SER A 211 -2.06 -15.85 -13.61
N LYS A 212 -0.83 -16.25 -13.27
CA LYS A 212 -0.49 -17.16 -12.19
C LYS A 212 0.63 -16.60 -11.35
N PHE A 213 0.54 -16.81 -10.03
CA PHE A 213 1.63 -16.50 -9.13
C PHE A 213 2.85 -17.34 -9.48
N SER A 214 3.97 -16.68 -9.77
CA SER A 214 5.22 -17.34 -10.14
C SER A 214 6.41 -16.68 -9.47
N ILE A 215 7.53 -17.39 -9.43
CA ILE A 215 8.80 -16.86 -8.91
C ILE A 215 9.44 -15.86 -9.88
N GLY A 216 9.09 -15.93 -11.18
CA GLY A 216 9.73 -15.16 -12.25
C GLY A 216 9.63 -13.65 -12.02
N SER A 217 8.46 -13.16 -11.61
CA SER A 217 8.23 -11.73 -11.32
C SER A 217 9.17 -11.23 -10.20
N ASN A 218 9.35 -11.99 -9.12
CA ASN A 218 10.25 -11.60 -8.03
C ASN A 218 11.71 -11.57 -8.49
N LEU A 219 12.15 -12.56 -9.27
CA LEU A 219 13.53 -12.65 -9.76
C LEU A 219 13.85 -11.57 -10.80
N GLU A 220 12.91 -11.27 -11.69
CA GLU A 220 13.04 -10.17 -12.65
C GLU A 220 13.17 -8.83 -11.92
N ARG A 221 12.27 -8.55 -10.96
CA ARG A 221 12.31 -7.32 -10.17
C ARG A 221 13.54 -7.21 -9.29
N PHE A 222 13.99 -8.31 -8.69
CA PHE A 222 15.26 -8.36 -7.95
C PHE A 222 16.43 -7.94 -8.85
N GLY A 223 16.53 -8.54 -10.04
CA GLY A 223 17.56 -8.19 -11.02
C GLY A 223 17.48 -6.74 -11.51
N ARG A 224 16.27 -6.20 -11.64
CA ARG A 224 16.04 -4.85 -12.16
C ARG A 224 16.30 -3.76 -11.12
N TYR A 225 15.87 -3.96 -9.88
CA TYR A 225 15.80 -2.90 -8.88
C TYR A 225 16.79 -3.03 -7.73
N ILE A 226 17.27 -4.26 -7.44
CA ILE A 226 18.18 -4.50 -6.31
C ILE A 226 19.62 -4.65 -6.78
N VAL A 227 19.82 -5.39 -7.88
CA VAL A 227 21.13 -5.60 -8.51
C VAL A 227 21.15 -5.10 -9.96
N PRO A 228 20.84 -3.81 -10.23
CA PRO A 228 20.82 -3.28 -11.58
C PRO A 228 22.21 -3.43 -12.22
N LYS A 229 22.22 -3.90 -13.47
CA LYS A 229 23.43 -4.05 -14.28
C LYS A 229 23.94 -2.71 -14.80
#